data_AF-A0A2N5FBV4-F1
#
_entry.id   AF-A0A2N5FBV4-F1
#
_cell.length_a   1.000
_cell.length_b   1.000
_cell.length_c   1.000
_cell.angle_alpha   90.00
_cell.angle_beta   90.00
_cell.angle_gamma   90.00
#
_symmetry.space_group_name_H-M   'P 1'
#
loop_
_entity.id
_entity.type
_entity.pdbx_description
1 polymer ?
#
loop_
_entity_poly.entity_id
_entity_poly.type
_entity_poly.pdbx_seq_one_letter_code
_entity_poly.pdbx_strand_id
1 'polypeptide(L)'
;MTIKKSTQLTKLINDTKAEAVKVHEQTARIEQLKEKIESEIAQGKGELHELVGALIADPSDVNRAAEVKLRTKIEGLEKELESMADRQKYISEEFSKNSTKLLRESVDKAIQEAQSHINENVDAAAKRVEEAKYEYLLSLVAYHEVGNEAHKLVTGVQNELNTMYGTDKLPYAPEINLFYTAGDKQLHGIFQKEALDAMKFGIIEKTSVAEGRHILK
;
A
#
# COMPACT_ATOMS: atom_id res chain seq x y z
N MET A 1 9.31 -10.25 -9.07
CA MET A 1 8.45 -9.75 -10.17
C MET A 1 7.45 -8.76 -9.59
N THR A 2 7.02 -7.77 -10.36
CA THR A 2 5.93 -6.86 -9.95
C THR A 2 4.64 -7.31 -10.63
N ILE A 3 3.58 -7.52 -9.86
CA ILE A 3 2.26 -7.89 -10.40
C ILE A 3 1.79 -6.77 -11.33
N LYS A 4 1.55 -7.09 -12.60
CA LYS A 4 0.95 -6.14 -13.55
C LYS A 4 -0.55 -6.09 -13.31
N LYS A 5 -1.05 -4.93 -12.88
CA LYS A 5 -2.48 -4.64 -12.80
C LYS A 5 -3.12 -4.87 -14.17
N SER A 6 -4.28 -5.51 -14.22
CA SER A 6 -5.00 -5.66 -15.48
C SER A 6 -5.48 -4.31 -16.01
N THR A 7 -5.82 -4.28 -17.31
CA THR A 7 -6.51 -3.14 -17.93
C THR A 7 -7.83 -2.83 -17.23
N GLN A 8 -8.52 -3.86 -16.71
CA GLN A 8 -9.80 -3.70 -15.99
C GLN A 8 -9.59 -3.03 -14.62
N LEU A 9 -8.63 -3.50 -13.82
CA LEU A 9 -8.28 -2.86 -12.54
C LEU A 9 -7.77 -1.43 -12.74
N THR A 10 -6.96 -1.21 -13.78
CA THR A 10 -6.47 0.14 -14.15
C THR A 10 -7.64 1.07 -14.52
N LYS A 11 -8.62 0.56 -15.26
CA LYS A 11 -9.85 1.31 -15.59
C LYS A 11 -10.64 1.67 -14.32
N LEU A 12 -10.94 0.69 -13.46
CA LEU A 12 -11.69 0.91 -12.21
C LEU A 12 -11.04 1.97 -11.30
N ILE A 13 -9.69 1.96 -11.19
CA ILE A 13 -8.93 2.98 -10.45
C ILE A 13 -9.09 4.37 -11.10
N ASN A 14 -9.06 4.46 -12.43
CA ASN A 14 -9.23 5.74 -13.14
C ASN A 14 -10.67 6.26 -13.03
N ASP A 15 -11.67 5.39 -13.19
CA ASP A 15 -13.09 5.72 -13.04
C ASP A 15 -13.38 6.23 -11.61
N THR A 16 -12.81 5.57 -10.58
CA THR A 16 -12.90 6.02 -9.17
C THR A 16 -12.31 7.41 -8.96
N LYS A 17 -11.14 7.71 -9.57
CA LYS A 17 -10.51 9.03 -9.49
C LYS A 17 -11.30 10.10 -10.23
N ALA A 18 -11.83 9.78 -11.41
CA ALA A 18 -12.63 10.70 -12.21
C ALA A 18 -13.93 11.10 -11.47
N GLU A 19 -14.60 10.15 -10.83
CA GLU A 19 -15.81 10.43 -10.05
C GLU A 19 -15.51 11.32 -8.83
N ALA A 20 -14.38 11.14 -8.15
CA ALA A 20 -13.95 12.01 -7.05
C ALA A 20 -13.65 13.45 -7.52
N VAL A 21 -13.01 13.63 -8.69
CA VAL A 21 -12.76 14.96 -9.27
C VAL A 21 -14.08 15.64 -9.67
N LYS A 22 -14.95 14.93 -10.39
CA LYS A 22 -16.27 15.42 -10.82
C LYS A 22 -17.10 15.93 -9.64
N VAL A 23 -17.11 15.22 -8.52
CA VAL A 23 -17.90 15.62 -7.34
C VAL A 23 -17.26 16.78 -6.59
N HIS A 24 -15.94 16.88 -6.56
CA HIS A 24 -15.25 18.07 -6.04
C HIS A 24 -15.61 19.32 -6.87
N GLU A 25 -15.56 19.22 -8.21
CA GLU A 25 -15.94 20.30 -9.13
C GLU A 25 -17.41 20.71 -9.00
N GLN A 26 -18.33 19.73 -8.93
CA GLN A 26 -19.76 19.99 -8.74
C GLN A 26 -20.07 20.65 -7.39
N THR A 27 -19.40 20.21 -6.32
CA THR A 27 -19.56 20.80 -4.97
C THR A 27 -19.05 22.24 -4.95
N ALA A 28 -17.85 22.49 -5.47
CA ALA A 28 -17.27 23.83 -5.54
C ALA A 28 -18.15 24.79 -6.36
N ARG A 29 -18.74 24.32 -7.47
CA ARG A 29 -19.66 25.11 -8.30
C ARG A 29 -20.97 25.45 -7.58
N ILE A 30 -21.51 24.57 -6.75
CA ILE A 30 -22.70 24.88 -5.95
C ILE A 30 -22.37 25.90 -4.86
N GLU A 31 -21.23 25.76 -4.19
CA GLU A 31 -20.82 26.70 -3.14
C GLU A 31 -20.67 28.13 -3.70
N GLN A 32 -20.00 28.29 -4.85
CA GLN A 32 -19.90 29.57 -5.55
C GLN A 32 -21.26 30.15 -5.96
N LEU A 33 -22.23 29.30 -6.32
CA LEU A 33 -23.60 29.76 -6.63
C LEU A 33 -24.35 30.17 -5.36
N LYS A 34 -24.18 29.47 -4.24
CA LYS A 34 -24.74 29.84 -2.94
C LYS A 34 -24.21 31.20 -2.48
N GLU A 35 -22.89 31.37 -2.43
CA GLU A 35 -22.24 32.64 -2.06
C GLU A 35 -22.77 33.82 -2.89
N LYS A 36 -22.97 33.61 -4.21
CA LYS A 36 -23.55 34.61 -5.10
C LYS A 36 -25.02 34.92 -4.77
N ILE A 37 -25.84 33.90 -4.55
CA ILE A 37 -27.27 34.06 -4.21
C ILE A 37 -27.42 34.75 -2.84
N GLU A 38 -26.62 34.36 -1.84
CA GLU A 38 -26.61 34.99 -0.52
C GLU A 38 -26.21 36.47 -0.60
N SER A 39 -25.23 36.81 -1.43
CA SER A 39 -24.85 38.21 -1.71
C SER A 39 -25.98 39.00 -2.40
N GLU A 40 -26.66 38.41 -3.39
CA GLU A 40 -27.81 39.05 -4.05
C GLU A 40 -29.03 39.21 -3.12
N ILE A 41 -29.26 38.27 -2.19
CA ILE A 41 -30.27 38.38 -1.13
C ILE A 41 -29.90 39.50 -0.15
N ALA A 42 -28.64 39.57 0.29
CA ALA A 42 -28.17 40.60 1.20
C ALA A 42 -28.30 42.00 0.59
N GLN A 43 -27.89 42.18 -0.68
CA GLN A 43 -28.09 43.42 -1.43
C GLN A 43 -29.58 43.75 -1.56
N GLY A 44 -30.41 42.80 -2.00
CA GLY A 44 -31.85 43.02 -2.16
C GLY A 44 -32.56 43.39 -0.86
N LYS A 45 -32.14 42.82 0.28
CA LYS A 45 -32.65 43.19 1.62
C LYS A 45 -32.21 44.59 2.05
N GLY A 46 -31.02 45.03 1.67
CA GLY A 46 -30.57 46.42 1.83
C GLY A 46 -31.43 47.40 1.02
N GLU A 47 -31.57 47.14 -0.29
CA GLU A 47 -32.42 47.92 -1.21
C GLU A 47 -33.88 47.98 -0.71
N LEU A 48 -34.41 46.87 -0.17
CA LEU A 48 -35.77 46.83 0.37
C LEU A 48 -35.92 47.67 1.64
N HIS A 49 -34.89 47.74 2.49
CA HIS A 49 -34.92 48.57 3.69
C HIS A 49 -34.96 50.06 3.35
N GLU A 50 -34.14 50.50 2.39
CA GLU A 50 -34.17 51.87 1.86
C GLU A 50 -35.52 52.21 1.23
N LEU A 51 -36.05 51.29 0.41
CA LEU A 51 -37.32 51.49 -0.29
C LEU A 51 -38.52 51.57 0.68
N VAL A 52 -38.54 50.77 1.75
CA VAL A 52 -39.55 50.87 2.82
C VAL A 52 -39.49 52.25 3.51
N GLY A 53 -38.29 52.79 3.73
CA GLY A 53 -38.11 54.16 4.21
C GLY A 53 -38.72 55.21 3.27
N ALA A 54 -38.51 55.08 1.96
CA ALA A 54 -39.13 55.95 0.96
C ALA A 54 -40.66 55.80 0.93
N LEU A 55 -41.19 54.59 1.11
CA LEU A 55 -42.62 54.28 1.12
C LEU A 55 -43.37 54.88 2.33
N ILE A 56 -42.69 55.01 3.47
CA ILE A 56 -43.22 55.69 4.66
C ILE A 56 -43.30 57.22 4.41
N ALA A 57 -42.37 57.79 3.64
CA ALA A 57 -42.35 59.20 3.29
C ALA A 57 -43.31 59.56 2.13
N ASP A 58 -43.43 58.69 1.12
CA ASP A 58 -44.35 58.80 -0.01
C ASP A 58 -45.00 57.44 -0.32
N PRO A 59 -46.26 57.20 0.12
CA PRO A 59 -46.97 55.93 -0.09
C PRO A 59 -47.61 55.81 -1.49
N SER A 60 -46.95 56.35 -2.52
CA SER A 60 -47.41 56.29 -3.91
C SER A 60 -47.42 54.87 -4.47
N ASP A 61 -48.29 54.61 -5.45
CA ASP A 61 -48.41 53.27 -6.06
C ASP A 61 -47.15 52.85 -6.83
N VAL A 62 -46.32 53.82 -7.25
CA VAL A 62 -45.00 53.56 -7.85
C VAL A 62 -44.06 52.91 -6.84
N ASN A 63 -43.98 53.45 -5.62
CA ASN A 63 -43.12 52.92 -4.56
C ASN A 63 -43.63 51.56 -4.08
N ARG A 64 -44.95 51.37 -3.96
CA ARG A 64 -45.58 50.06 -3.67
C ARG A 64 -45.24 49.00 -4.72
N ALA A 65 -45.34 49.35 -6.01
CA ALA A 65 -45.02 48.42 -7.09
C ALA A 65 -43.54 48.02 -7.08
N ALA A 66 -42.63 48.94 -6.75
CA ALA A 66 -41.22 48.65 -6.56
C ALA A 66 -40.97 47.71 -5.36
N GLU A 67 -41.67 47.91 -4.25
CA GLU A 67 -41.53 47.07 -3.04
C GLU A 67 -41.96 45.63 -3.30
N VAL A 68 -43.15 45.45 -3.88
CA VAL A 68 -43.68 44.13 -4.24
C VAL A 68 -42.73 43.41 -5.21
N LYS A 69 -42.23 44.11 -6.23
CA LYS A 69 -41.26 43.55 -7.19
C LYS A 69 -39.96 43.09 -6.50
N LEU A 70 -39.45 43.88 -5.56
CA LEU A 70 -38.20 43.57 -4.86
C LEU A 70 -38.39 42.43 -3.84
N ARG A 71 -39.51 42.39 -3.11
CA ARG A 71 -39.90 41.25 -2.26
C ARG A 71 -40.00 39.97 -3.08
N THR A 72 -40.71 39.98 -4.21
CA THR A 72 -40.81 38.82 -5.10
C THR A 72 -39.44 38.35 -5.62
N LYS A 73 -38.49 39.27 -5.89
CA LYS A 73 -37.12 38.92 -6.25
C LYS A 73 -36.40 38.21 -5.11
N ILE A 74 -36.48 38.73 -3.88
CA ILE A 74 -35.85 38.14 -2.69
C ILE A 74 -36.42 36.75 -2.40
N GLU A 75 -37.75 36.60 -2.40
CA GLU A 75 -38.41 35.29 -2.21
C GLU A 75 -38.03 34.27 -3.30
N GLY A 76 -37.80 34.74 -4.53
CA GLY A 76 -37.29 33.90 -5.63
C GLY A 76 -35.86 33.41 -5.37
N LEU A 77 -34.97 34.30 -4.92
CA LEU A 77 -33.59 33.97 -4.57
C LEU A 77 -33.51 33.06 -3.33
N GLU A 78 -34.34 33.28 -2.31
CA GLU A 78 -34.40 32.43 -1.11
C GLU A 78 -34.83 30.98 -1.47
N LYS A 79 -35.81 30.82 -2.36
CA LYS A 79 -36.19 29.50 -2.92
C LYS A 79 -35.08 28.88 -3.78
N GLU A 80 -34.32 29.69 -4.51
CA GLU A 80 -33.17 29.19 -5.27
C GLU A 80 -32.06 28.70 -4.33
N LEU A 81 -31.78 29.42 -3.23
CA LEU A 81 -30.82 29.02 -2.20
C LEU A 81 -31.20 27.69 -1.54
N GLU A 82 -32.48 27.50 -1.20
CA GLU A 82 -33.03 26.24 -0.70
C GLU A 82 -32.81 25.10 -1.72
N SER A 83 -33.13 25.35 -3.01
CA SER A 83 -32.86 24.39 -4.08
C SER A 83 -31.37 24.03 -4.24
N MET A 84 -30.43 24.95 -3.95
CA MET A 84 -29.00 24.64 -3.96
C MET A 84 -28.59 23.71 -2.81
N ALA A 85 -29.23 23.80 -1.64
CA ALA A 85 -29.00 22.86 -0.55
C ALA A 85 -29.46 21.43 -0.91
N ASP A 86 -30.63 21.30 -1.53
CA ASP A 86 -31.14 20.01 -2.04
C ASP A 86 -30.20 19.39 -3.09
N ARG A 87 -29.70 20.21 -4.03
CA ARG A 87 -28.73 19.76 -5.05
C ARG A 87 -27.42 19.28 -4.43
N GLN A 88 -26.91 19.99 -3.42
CA GLN A 88 -25.69 19.60 -2.69
C GLN A 88 -25.89 18.26 -1.96
N LYS A 89 -27.03 18.08 -1.30
CA LYS A 89 -27.40 16.81 -0.66
C LYS A 89 -27.51 15.67 -1.67
N TYR A 90 -28.18 15.89 -2.80
CA TYR A 90 -28.31 14.92 -3.88
C TYR A 90 -26.94 14.47 -4.41
N ILE A 91 -26.01 15.40 -4.69
CA ILE A 91 -24.64 15.09 -5.13
C ILE A 91 -23.90 14.27 -4.08
N SER A 92 -24.01 14.61 -2.79
CA SER A 92 -23.39 13.85 -1.71
C SER A 92 -23.92 12.41 -1.64
N GLU A 93 -25.23 12.21 -1.78
CA GLU A 93 -25.85 10.89 -1.78
C GLU A 93 -25.51 10.05 -3.02
N GLU A 94 -25.51 10.65 -4.22
CA GLU A 94 -25.13 9.96 -5.46
C GLU A 94 -23.65 9.56 -5.43
N PHE A 95 -22.76 10.49 -5.03
CA PHE A 95 -21.34 10.20 -4.86
C PHE A 95 -21.11 9.07 -3.87
N SER A 96 -21.75 9.13 -2.69
CA SER A 96 -21.57 8.09 -1.67
C SER A 96 -21.95 6.69 -2.18
N LYS A 97 -22.96 6.58 -3.06
CA LYS A 97 -23.37 5.30 -3.66
C LYS A 97 -22.37 4.84 -4.73
N ASN A 98 -22.07 5.70 -5.70
CA ASN A 98 -21.20 5.35 -6.84
C ASN A 98 -19.73 5.14 -6.41
N SER A 99 -19.19 6.03 -5.58
CA SER A 99 -17.81 5.94 -5.08
C SER A 99 -17.60 4.69 -4.22
N THR A 100 -18.51 4.37 -3.29
CA THR A 100 -18.42 3.14 -2.48
C THR A 100 -18.45 1.89 -3.36
N LYS A 101 -19.27 1.88 -4.42
CA LYS A 101 -19.32 0.77 -5.39
C LYS A 101 -18.00 0.63 -6.15
N LEU A 102 -17.50 1.70 -6.77
CA LEU A 102 -16.26 1.69 -7.56
C LEU A 102 -15.02 1.34 -6.70
N LEU A 103 -14.99 1.80 -5.44
CA LEU A 103 -13.95 1.45 -4.48
C LEU A 103 -13.97 -0.05 -4.15
N ARG A 104 -15.15 -0.63 -3.87
CA ARG A 104 -15.28 -2.08 -3.62
C ARG A 104 -14.86 -2.90 -4.84
N GLU A 105 -15.42 -2.59 -6.01
CA GLU A 105 -15.07 -3.27 -7.27
C GLU A 105 -13.56 -3.19 -7.59
N SER A 106 -12.91 -2.05 -7.31
CA SER A 106 -11.46 -1.89 -7.45
C SER A 106 -10.67 -2.78 -6.49
N VAL A 107 -11.07 -2.84 -5.21
CA VAL A 107 -10.40 -3.65 -4.19
C VAL A 107 -10.60 -5.14 -4.43
N ASP A 108 -11.83 -5.57 -4.69
CA ASP A 108 -12.17 -6.97 -4.96
C ASP A 108 -11.41 -7.49 -6.19
N LYS A 109 -11.32 -6.67 -7.25
CA LYS A 109 -10.54 -7.01 -8.45
C LYS A 109 -9.04 -7.11 -8.16
N ALA A 110 -8.49 -6.22 -7.34
CA ALA A 110 -7.09 -6.29 -6.93
C ALA A 110 -6.78 -7.53 -6.09
N ILE A 111 -7.69 -7.95 -5.20
CA ILE A 111 -7.57 -9.19 -4.42
C ILE A 111 -7.60 -10.40 -5.35
N GLN A 112 -8.52 -10.46 -6.30
CA GLN A 112 -8.60 -11.54 -7.30
C GLN A 112 -7.31 -11.66 -8.13
N GLU A 113 -6.76 -10.54 -8.62
CA GLU A 113 -5.51 -10.53 -9.40
C GLU A 113 -4.30 -10.96 -8.56
N ALA A 114 -4.24 -10.55 -7.28
CA ALA A 114 -3.21 -10.99 -6.35
C ALA A 114 -3.30 -12.50 -6.05
N GLN A 115 -4.51 -13.03 -5.81
CA GLN A 115 -4.69 -14.45 -5.53
C GLN A 115 -4.40 -15.34 -6.74
N SER A 116 -4.77 -14.91 -7.96
CA SER A 116 -4.40 -15.62 -9.19
C SER A 116 -2.88 -15.71 -9.32
N HIS A 117 -2.17 -14.59 -9.12
CA HIS A 117 -0.71 -14.57 -9.17
C HIS A 117 -0.06 -15.51 -8.14
N ILE A 118 -0.59 -15.57 -6.91
CA ILE A 118 -0.12 -16.53 -5.89
C ILE A 118 -0.32 -17.96 -6.39
N ASN A 119 -1.55 -18.33 -6.77
CA ASN A 119 -1.89 -19.69 -7.20
C ASN A 119 -1.04 -20.15 -8.41
N GLU A 120 -0.75 -19.25 -9.35
CA GLU A 120 0.05 -19.54 -10.55
C GLU A 120 1.56 -19.73 -10.27
N ASN A 121 2.08 -19.20 -9.16
CA ASN A 121 3.54 -19.07 -8.94
C ASN A 121 4.05 -19.73 -7.64
N VAL A 122 3.18 -20.04 -6.68
CA VAL A 122 3.58 -20.53 -5.34
C VAL A 122 4.32 -21.88 -5.41
N ASP A 123 3.81 -22.85 -6.16
CA ASP A 123 4.43 -24.19 -6.26
C ASP A 123 5.80 -24.14 -6.94
N ALA A 124 5.92 -23.32 -8.01
CA ALA A 124 7.18 -23.10 -8.70
C ALA A 124 8.21 -22.35 -7.83
N ALA A 125 7.75 -21.51 -6.89
CA ALA A 125 8.61 -20.87 -5.90
C ALA A 125 9.03 -21.86 -4.79
N ALA A 126 8.10 -22.66 -4.27
CA ALA A 126 8.35 -23.67 -3.25
C ALA A 126 9.36 -24.72 -3.73
N LYS A 127 9.18 -25.25 -4.94
CA LYS A 127 10.10 -26.25 -5.52
C LYS A 127 11.53 -25.73 -5.63
N ARG A 128 11.73 -24.45 -5.97
CA ARG A 128 13.08 -23.85 -6.01
C ARG A 128 13.74 -23.77 -4.63
N VAL A 129 12.96 -23.65 -3.56
CA VAL A 129 13.49 -23.70 -2.17
C VAL A 129 13.89 -25.12 -1.81
N GLU A 130 13.11 -26.13 -2.20
CA GLU A 130 13.44 -27.55 -2.01
C GLU A 130 14.73 -27.93 -2.75
N GLU A 131 14.83 -27.59 -4.04
CA GLU A 131 16.02 -27.80 -4.87
C GLU A 131 17.27 -27.13 -4.25
N ALA A 132 17.16 -25.89 -3.77
CA ALA A 132 18.27 -25.18 -3.13
C ALA A 132 18.72 -25.82 -1.80
N LYS A 133 17.79 -26.37 -1.00
CA LYS A 133 18.12 -27.08 0.24
C LYS A 133 18.81 -28.41 -0.01
N TYR A 134 18.41 -29.11 -1.07
CA TYR A 134 19.03 -30.37 -1.48
C TYR A 134 20.49 -30.18 -1.93
N GLU A 135 20.75 -29.23 -2.82
CA GLU A 135 22.12 -28.89 -3.28
C GLU A 135 23.05 -28.48 -2.12
N TYR A 136 22.52 -27.78 -1.12
CA TYR A 136 23.27 -27.45 0.08
C TYR A 136 23.68 -28.71 0.87
N LEU A 137 22.75 -29.65 1.09
CA LEU A 137 23.04 -30.88 1.83
C LEU A 137 24.08 -31.75 1.12
N LEU A 138 24.03 -31.82 -0.22
CA LEU A 138 25.08 -32.46 -1.02
C LEU A 138 26.45 -31.80 -0.82
N SER A 139 26.48 -30.46 -0.75
CA SER A 139 27.71 -29.69 -0.54
C SER A 139 28.34 -29.96 0.84
N LEU A 140 27.53 -30.19 1.89
CA LEU A 140 28.02 -30.64 3.19
C LEU A 140 28.64 -32.04 3.13
N VAL A 141 27.97 -32.99 2.48
CA VAL A 141 28.46 -34.37 2.37
C VAL A 141 29.83 -34.38 1.70
N ALA A 142 29.96 -33.71 0.55
CA ALA A 142 31.23 -33.58 -0.16
C ALA A 142 32.33 -32.91 0.71
N TYR A 143 31.98 -31.95 1.57
CA TYR A 143 32.93 -31.36 2.50
C TYR A 143 33.45 -32.35 3.55
N HIS A 144 32.55 -33.12 4.18
CA HIS A 144 32.94 -34.14 5.15
C HIS A 144 33.73 -35.30 4.52
N GLU A 145 33.47 -35.63 3.26
CA GLU A 145 34.24 -36.64 2.52
C GLU A 145 35.73 -36.27 2.41
N VAL A 146 36.07 -35.00 2.15
CA VAL A 146 37.48 -34.55 2.10
C VAL A 146 38.22 -34.79 3.43
N GLY A 147 37.58 -34.52 4.57
CA GLY A 147 38.16 -34.80 5.89
C GLY A 147 38.35 -36.30 6.13
N ASN A 148 37.35 -37.11 5.72
CA ASN A 148 37.41 -38.57 5.82
C ASN A 148 38.48 -39.18 4.91
N GLU A 149 38.70 -38.66 3.70
CA GLU A 149 39.77 -39.09 2.79
C GLU A 149 41.15 -38.81 3.37
N ALA A 150 41.38 -37.61 3.91
CA ALA A 150 42.63 -37.26 4.56
C ALA A 150 42.92 -38.17 5.78
N HIS A 151 41.89 -38.47 6.58
CA HIS A 151 42.01 -39.40 7.71
C HIS A 151 42.28 -40.85 7.27
N LYS A 152 41.59 -41.34 6.24
CA LYS A 152 41.80 -42.68 5.66
C LYS A 152 43.21 -42.86 5.10
N LEU A 153 43.77 -41.83 4.45
CA LEU A 153 45.15 -41.86 3.95
C LEU A 153 46.17 -42.07 5.07
N VAL A 154 46.05 -41.29 6.16
CA VAL A 154 47.01 -41.37 7.28
C VAL A 154 46.85 -42.67 8.08
N THR A 155 45.62 -43.11 8.33
CA THR A 155 45.38 -44.39 9.02
C THR A 155 45.76 -45.60 8.17
N GLY A 156 45.64 -45.54 6.85
CA GLY A 156 46.17 -46.55 5.92
C GLY A 156 47.68 -46.75 6.08
N VAL A 157 48.45 -45.66 6.01
CA VAL A 157 49.92 -45.70 6.17
C VAL A 157 50.33 -46.18 7.57
N GLN A 158 49.60 -45.80 8.63
CA GLN A 158 49.84 -46.29 9.99
C GLN A 158 49.69 -47.82 10.10
N ASN A 159 48.64 -48.37 9.47
CA ASN A 159 48.38 -49.81 9.45
C ASN A 159 49.46 -50.57 8.66
N GLU A 160 49.87 -50.06 7.49
CA GLU A 160 50.93 -50.68 6.67
C GLU A 160 52.29 -50.72 7.39
N LEU A 161 52.61 -49.68 8.15
CA LEU A 161 53.87 -49.55 8.89
C LEU A 161 53.81 -50.11 10.31
N ASN A 162 52.68 -50.70 10.73
CA ASN A 162 52.42 -51.21 12.08
C ASN A 162 52.82 -50.23 13.20
N THR A 163 52.45 -48.95 13.04
CA THR A 163 52.82 -47.86 13.95
C THR A 163 51.61 -46.98 14.28
N MET A 164 51.45 -46.64 15.56
CA MET A 164 50.43 -45.70 16.02
C MET A 164 51.06 -44.40 16.48
N TYR A 165 50.75 -43.31 15.79
CA TYR A 165 50.97 -41.96 16.30
C TYR A 165 49.72 -41.51 17.07
N GLY A 166 49.88 -40.57 18.00
CA GLY A 166 48.76 -39.97 18.72
C GLY A 166 47.78 -39.25 17.77
N THR A 167 46.53 -39.14 18.22
CA THR A 167 45.46 -38.48 17.47
C THR A 167 45.70 -36.97 17.27
N ASP A 168 46.64 -36.39 18.03
CA ASP A 168 47.13 -35.02 17.90
C ASP A 168 47.81 -34.70 16.56
N LYS A 169 48.25 -35.74 15.82
CA LYS A 169 48.94 -35.59 14.53
C LYS A 169 48.10 -35.94 13.31
N LEU A 170 46.82 -36.25 13.51
CA LEU A 170 45.90 -36.53 12.41
C LEU A 170 45.52 -35.23 11.69
N PRO A 171 45.40 -35.23 10.35
CA PRO A 171 44.91 -34.08 9.62
C PRO A 171 43.45 -33.81 10.01
N TYR A 172 43.22 -32.66 10.63
CA TYR A 172 41.89 -32.17 10.98
C TYR A 172 41.43 -31.19 9.89
N ALA A 173 40.40 -31.57 9.13
CA ALA A 173 39.59 -30.58 8.45
C ALA A 173 38.76 -29.87 9.53
N PRO A 174 38.93 -28.55 9.76
CA PRO A 174 38.11 -27.85 10.74
C PRO A 174 36.65 -28.01 10.36
N GLU A 175 35.82 -28.52 11.26
CA GLU A 175 34.40 -28.65 10.97
C GLU A 175 33.86 -27.30 10.49
N ILE A 176 33.10 -27.31 9.39
CA ILE A 176 32.24 -26.18 9.05
C ILE A 176 31.13 -26.18 10.09
N ASN A 177 31.47 -25.59 11.24
CA ASN A 177 30.56 -25.48 12.35
C ASN A 177 29.43 -24.55 11.90
N LEU A 178 28.19 -25.04 12.01
CA LEU A 178 27.00 -24.26 11.67
C LEU A 178 26.87 -23.00 12.54
N PHE A 179 27.61 -22.96 13.65
CA PHE A 179 27.60 -21.90 14.65
C PHE A 179 29.01 -21.38 14.93
N TYR A 180 29.10 -20.15 15.42
CA TYR A 180 30.37 -19.54 15.82
C TYR A 180 30.86 -20.09 17.17
N THR A 181 31.97 -20.82 17.15
CA THR A 181 32.86 -20.99 18.32
C THR A 181 34.09 -20.10 18.16
N ALA A 182 34.53 -19.50 19.27
CA ALA A 182 35.53 -18.42 19.25
C ALA A 182 36.91 -18.90 18.77
N GLY A 183 37.18 -18.73 17.48
CA GLY A 183 38.43 -19.09 16.81
C GLY A 183 38.25 -19.72 15.43
N ASP A 184 37.06 -20.25 15.11
CA ASP A 184 36.84 -21.06 13.90
C ASP A 184 36.56 -20.24 12.64
N LYS A 185 36.95 -20.79 11.48
CA LYS A 185 36.66 -20.21 10.15
C LYS A 185 35.27 -20.63 9.68
N GLN A 186 34.34 -19.68 9.62
CA GLN A 186 32.99 -19.91 9.11
C GLN A 186 32.96 -20.17 7.60
N LEU A 187 32.18 -21.17 7.20
CA LEU A 187 31.60 -21.33 5.86
C LEU A 187 30.10 -21.53 6.07
N HIS A 188 29.24 -20.65 5.51
CA HIS A 188 27.84 -20.65 5.90
C HIS A 188 27.03 -21.80 5.29
N GLY A 189 26.24 -22.44 6.16
CA GLY A 189 25.54 -23.67 5.89
C GLY A 189 24.16 -23.49 5.23
N ILE A 190 23.12 -24.14 5.80
CA ILE A 190 21.73 -23.78 5.48
C ILE A 190 21.55 -22.32 5.88
N PHE A 191 21.08 -21.56 4.91
CA PHE A 191 21.82 -20.35 4.67
C PHE A 191 21.42 -19.27 5.67
N GLN A 192 22.44 -18.56 6.11
CA GLN A 192 22.40 -17.23 6.67
C GLN A 192 21.22 -16.39 6.14
N LYS A 193 20.96 -16.54 4.83
CA LYS A 193 19.97 -15.84 4.03
C LYS A 193 18.50 -16.18 4.32
N GLU A 194 18.12 -17.40 4.75
CA GLU A 194 16.74 -17.66 5.19
C GLU A 194 16.42 -16.82 6.44
N ALA A 195 17.37 -16.72 7.38
CA ALA A 195 17.28 -15.86 8.56
C ALA A 195 17.40 -14.34 8.25
N LEU A 196 17.60 -13.97 6.98
CA LEU A 196 17.82 -12.61 6.49
C LEU A 196 16.66 -12.15 5.61
N ASP A 197 16.17 -13.03 4.73
CA ASP A 197 14.93 -12.83 3.97
C ASP A 197 13.71 -12.82 4.89
N ALA A 198 13.78 -13.47 6.06
CA ALA A 198 12.87 -13.19 7.15
C ALA A 198 12.96 -11.71 7.63
N MET A 199 14.14 -11.14 7.88
CA MET A 199 14.26 -9.72 8.27
C MET A 199 13.61 -8.75 7.27
N LYS A 200 13.70 -9.12 6.00
CA LYS A 200 13.32 -8.35 4.81
C LYS A 200 11.90 -7.83 4.83
N PHE A 201 10.99 -8.67 5.33
CA PHE A 201 9.54 -8.52 5.29
C PHE A 201 8.93 -8.21 6.66
N GLY A 202 9.75 -7.96 7.69
CA GLY A 202 9.31 -7.78 9.07
C GLY A 202 9.26 -9.08 9.87
N ILE A 203 10.18 -10.02 9.60
CA ILE A 203 10.22 -11.36 10.20
C ILE A 203 11.54 -11.62 11.04
N ILE A 204 12.60 -10.74 11.07
CA ILE A 204 13.77 -10.58 12.05
C ILE A 204 14.72 -9.31 11.81
N GLU A 205 15.99 -9.18 12.34
CA GLU A 205 16.88 -7.95 12.29
C GLU A 205 18.45 -8.10 12.14
N LYS A 206 19.26 -7.00 11.90
CA LYS A 206 20.66 -6.91 11.33
C LYS A 206 21.70 -7.87 11.91
N THR A 207 21.49 -8.21 13.15
CA THR A 207 22.38 -8.99 14.01
C THR A 207 22.15 -10.49 13.88
N SER A 208 21.04 -10.94 13.27
CA SER A 208 20.66 -12.35 13.38
C SER A 208 21.62 -13.32 12.69
N VAL A 209 22.65 -12.84 11.95
CA VAL A 209 23.52 -13.74 11.18
C VAL A 209 24.91 -13.25 10.71
N ALA A 210 25.31 -11.98 10.89
CA ALA A 210 26.71 -11.54 10.78
C ALA A 210 26.92 -10.21 11.51
N GLU A 211 28.13 -9.93 11.99
CA GLU A 211 28.45 -8.64 12.61
C GLU A 211 28.43 -7.53 11.53
N GLY A 212 27.28 -6.86 11.40
CA GLY A 212 27.07 -5.68 10.55
C GLY A 212 26.05 -5.77 9.39
N ARG A 213 25.30 -6.87 9.14
CA ARG A 213 24.45 -7.00 7.92
C ARG A 213 23.01 -7.54 8.09
N HIS A 214 22.03 -6.71 7.67
CA HIS A 214 20.56 -6.94 7.55
C HIS A 214 20.31 -7.33 6.10
N ILE A 215 19.16 -7.92 5.86
CA ILE A 215 18.55 -7.97 4.55
C ILE A 215 17.17 -7.29 4.65
N LEU A 216 16.92 -6.27 3.79
CA LEU A 216 15.73 -5.42 3.78
C LEU A 216 15.20 -5.19 2.35
N LYS A 217 13.86 -5.32 2.21
CA LYS A 217 12.94 -5.47 1.04
C LYS A 217 13.37 -6.19 -0.24
#